data_AF-A0A2J7PH20-F1
#
_entry.id   AF-A0A2J7PH20-F1
#
_cell.length_a   1.000
_cell.length_b   1.000
_cell.length_c   1.000
_cell.angle_alpha   90.00
_cell.angle_beta   90.00
_cell.angle_gamma   90.00
#
_symmetry.space_group_name_H-M   'P 1'
#
loop_
_entity.id
_entity.type
_entity.pdbx_description
1 polymer ?
#
loop_
_entity_poly.entity_id
_entity_poly.type
_entity_poly.pdbx_seq_one_letter_code
_entity_poly.pdbx_strand_id
1 'polypeptide(L)'
;MKLSVDGLLVYFPYDYIYPEQYAYMLELKKGLDAKGHCLLEMPSGTGKTVSLLSLIVAYMIANPLSVTKLIYCSRTVPEIEKVLEELKKLMTYYEKERGQAPKMVGLVLSSRKNMCIHPQVSKERDGKIVDGRCHSLTASYVRERHNYDDSIPICSFYEGFDIEGREVQLEPGVYSLDDLKEYGQERNWCPYFLARYTILHANIVVYSYHYLLDPKIADVVSKELSRSSVVVFDEAHNIGNCRSVVQLE
;
A
#
# COMPACT_ATOMS: atom_id res chain seq x y z
N MET A 1 5.70 2.29 -23.78
CA MET A 1 5.08 3.15 -24.81
C MET A 1 4.33 4.35 -24.22
N LYS A 2 4.07 5.39 -25.01
CA LYS A 2 3.25 6.57 -24.62
C LYS A 2 1.87 6.49 -25.29
N LEU A 3 0.81 6.58 -24.51
CA LEU A 3 -0.58 6.45 -24.96
C LEU A 3 -1.35 7.73 -24.67
N SER A 4 -2.28 8.10 -25.55
CA SER A 4 -3.26 9.16 -25.26
C SER A 4 -4.61 8.51 -24.96
N VAL A 5 -5.08 8.65 -23.73
CA VAL A 5 -6.38 8.13 -23.27
C VAL A 5 -7.29 9.33 -23.00
N ASP A 6 -8.10 9.71 -23.99
CA ASP A 6 -9.03 10.84 -23.91
C ASP A 6 -8.36 12.14 -23.38
N GLY A 7 -7.24 12.49 -24.01
CA GLY A 7 -6.45 13.69 -23.68
C GLY A 7 -5.43 13.52 -22.54
N LEU A 8 -5.46 12.40 -21.81
CA LEU A 8 -4.45 12.09 -20.78
C LEU A 8 -3.27 11.33 -21.40
N LEU A 9 -2.06 11.86 -21.22
CA LEU A 9 -0.82 11.16 -21.59
C LEU A 9 -0.49 10.09 -20.55
N VAL A 10 -0.57 8.82 -20.95
CA VAL A 10 -0.27 7.66 -20.11
C VAL A 10 1.03 7.00 -20.54
N TYR A 11 1.93 6.79 -19.59
CA TYR A 11 3.14 5.99 -19.78
C TYR A 11 2.81 4.54 -19.45
N PHE A 12 2.93 3.66 -20.44
CA PHE A 12 2.62 2.24 -20.30
C PHE A 12 3.93 1.44 -20.42
N PRO A 13 4.31 0.60 -19.43
CA PRO A 13 5.66 0.04 -19.31
C PRO A 13 5.93 -1.16 -20.22
N TYR A 14 5.11 -1.34 -21.25
CA TYR A 14 5.23 -2.38 -22.27
C TYR A 14 5.21 -1.77 -23.67
N ASP A 15 5.68 -2.54 -24.65
CA ASP A 15 5.77 -2.10 -26.05
C ASP A 15 4.45 -2.21 -26.80
N TYR A 16 3.55 -3.09 -26.34
CA TYR A 16 2.26 -3.37 -26.95
C TYR A 16 1.14 -3.25 -25.92
N ILE A 17 -0.01 -2.72 -26.35
CA ILE A 17 -1.25 -2.66 -25.58
C ILE A 17 -2.35 -3.39 -26.36
N TYR A 18 -3.16 -4.19 -25.66
CA TYR A 18 -4.32 -4.84 -26.25
C TYR A 18 -5.49 -3.86 -26.41
N PRO A 19 -6.34 -4.00 -27.44
CA PRO A 19 -7.53 -3.16 -27.61
C PRO A 19 -8.43 -3.13 -26.37
N GLU A 20 -8.58 -4.28 -25.69
CA GLU A 20 -9.38 -4.43 -24.47
C GLU A 20 -8.76 -3.64 -23.30
N GLN A 21 -7.43 -3.61 -23.18
CA GLN A 21 -6.74 -2.80 -22.18
C GLN A 21 -6.97 -1.31 -22.42
N TYR A 22 -6.93 -0.85 -23.68
CA TYR A 22 -7.19 0.55 -24.01
C TYR A 22 -8.65 0.94 -23.72
N ALA A 23 -9.61 0.08 -24.09
CA ALA A 23 -11.02 0.27 -23.77
C ALA A 23 -11.26 0.34 -22.25
N TYR A 24 -10.60 -0.54 -21.49
CA TYR A 24 -10.63 -0.52 -20.02
C TYR A 24 -10.12 0.81 -19.46
N MET A 25 -9.00 1.32 -19.98
CA MET A 25 -8.44 2.60 -19.54
C MET A 25 -9.35 3.79 -19.86
N LEU A 26 -10.06 3.77 -21.00
CA LEU A 26 -11.04 4.79 -21.34
C LEU A 26 -12.20 4.82 -20.34
N GLU A 27 -12.79 3.66 -20.04
CA GLU A 27 -13.92 3.58 -19.09
C GLU A 27 -13.49 3.91 -17.65
N LEU A 28 -12.29 3.47 -17.24
CA LEU A 28 -11.72 3.84 -15.95
C LEU A 28 -11.51 5.35 -15.83
N LYS A 29 -10.99 6.01 -16.87
CA LYS A 29 -10.82 7.47 -16.87
C LYS A 29 -12.15 8.21 -16.74
N LYS A 30 -13.19 7.78 -17.48
CA LYS A 30 -14.55 8.36 -17.36
C LYS A 30 -15.07 8.25 -15.93
N GLY A 31 -14.85 7.11 -15.26
CA GLY A 31 -15.21 6.92 -13.86
C GLY A 31 -14.50 7.89 -12.91
N LEU A 32 -13.19 8.08 -13.12
CA LEU A 32 -12.39 9.05 -12.34
C LEU A 32 -12.84 10.49 -12.56
N ASP A 33 -13.08 10.89 -13.81
CA ASP A 33 -13.53 12.24 -14.16
C ASP A 33 -14.92 12.56 -13.58
N ALA A 34 -15.82 11.57 -13.57
CA ALA A 34 -17.15 11.69 -12.97
C ALA A 34 -17.14 11.70 -11.43
N LYS A 35 -16.01 11.38 -10.78
CA LYS A 35 -15.88 11.19 -9.33
C LYS A 35 -16.92 10.21 -8.75
N GLY A 36 -17.26 9.19 -9.53
CA GLY A 36 -18.24 8.18 -9.19
C GLY A 36 -17.64 6.81 -8.92
N HIS A 37 -18.49 5.84 -8.58
CA HIS A 37 -18.10 4.44 -8.51
C HIS A 37 -18.24 3.77 -9.88
N CYS A 38 -17.27 2.95 -10.25
CA CYS A 38 -17.32 2.14 -11.48
C CYS A 38 -17.10 0.67 -11.16
N LEU A 39 -17.88 -0.20 -11.83
CA LEU A 39 -17.66 -1.64 -11.84
C LEU A 39 -17.13 -2.00 -13.23
N LEU A 40 -15.88 -2.45 -13.28
CA LEU A 40 -15.21 -2.81 -14.53
C LEU A 40 -14.83 -4.28 -14.49
N GLU A 41 -15.30 -5.03 -15.48
CA GLU A 41 -14.94 -6.43 -15.68
C GLU A 41 -13.85 -6.52 -16.74
N MET A 42 -12.77 -7.25 -16.43
CA MET A 42 -11.75 -7.58 -17.41
C MET A 42 -11.26 -9.02 -17.17
N PRO A 43 -11.15 -9.86 -18.22
CA PRO A 43 -10.76 -11.25 -18.07
C PRO A 43 -9.33 -11.37 -17.52
N SER A 44 -9.09 -12.41 -16.70
CA SER A 44 -7.79 -12.68 -16.10
C SER A 44 -6.69 -12.88 -17.15
N GLY A 45 -5.46 -12.49 -16.81
CA GLY A 45 -4.30 -12.67 -17.70
C GLY A 45 -4.12 -11.59 -18.77
N THR A 46 -5.03 -10.62 -18.87
CA THR A 46 -4.98 -9.52 -19.85
C THR A 46 -4.25 -8.27 -19.36
N GLY A 47 -3.53 -8.33 -18.24
CA GLY A 47 -2.76 -7.19 -17.72
C GLY A 47 -3.60 -6.08 -17.07
N LYS A 48 -4.69 -6.44 -16.36
CA LYS A 48 -5.53 -5.50 -15.59
C LYS A 48 -4.74 -4.58 -14.68
N THR A 49 -3.84 -5.17 -13.90
CA THR A 49 -3.05 -4.45 -12.91
C THR A 49 -2.21 -3.36 -13.56
N VAL A 50 -1.47 -3.67 -14.64
CA VAL A 50 -0.63 -2.67 -15.30
C VAL A 50 -1.46 -1.56 -15.96
N SER A 51 -2.55 -1.88 -16.65
CA SER A 51 -3.41 -0.88 -17.30
C SER A 51 -4.03 0.08 -16.29
N LEU A 52 -4.50 -0.48 -15.16
CA LEU A 52 -5.04 0.30 -14.06
C LEU A 52 -3.99 1.20 -13.42
N LEU A 53 -2.84 0.64 -13.03
CA LEU A 53 -1.77 1.41 -12.38
C LEU A 53 -1.24 2.51 -13.29
N SER A 54 -1.02 2.21 -14.58
CA SER A 54 -0.50 3.17 -15.56
C SER A 54 -1.45 4.37 -15.71
N LEU A 55 -2.76 4.10 -15.81
CA LEU A 55 -3.75 5.17 -15.93
C LEU A 55 -3.86 6.00 -14.65
N ILE A 56 -4.00 5.37 -13.48
CA ILE A 56 -4.20 6.11 -12.23
C ILE A 56 -2.96 6.94 -11.89
N VAL A 57 -1.76 6.40 -12.05
CA VAL A 57 -0.52 7.17 -11.82
C VAL A 57 -0.44 8.36 -12.77
N ALA A 58 -0.75 8.17 -14.05
CA ALA A 58 -0.81 9.29 -15.01
C ALA A 58 -1.86 10.34 -14.60
N TYR A 59 -3.03 9.89 -14.12
CA TYR A 59 -4.11 10.76 -13.66
C TYR A 59 -3.71 11.56 -12.42
N MET A 60 -3.06 10.93 -11.45
CA MET A 60 -2.55 11.58 -10.23
C MET A 60 -1.49 12.64 -10.56
N ILE A 61 -0.61 12.36 -11.52
CA ILE A 61 0.42 13.32 -11.97
C ILE A 61 -0.22 14.52 -12.68
N ALA A 62 -1.22 14.28 -13.54
CA ALA A 62 -1.90 15.33 -14.29
C ALA A 62 -2.87 16.15 -13.42
N ASN A 63 -3.50 15.52 -12.43
CA ASN A 63 -4.55 16.10 -11.59
C ASN A 63 -4.26 15.91 -10.08
N PRO A 64 -3.15 16.47 -9.55
CA PRO A 64 -2.70 16.21 -8.17
C PRO A 64 -3.66 16.73 -7.09
N LEU A 65 -4.54 17.68 -7.44
CA LEU A 65 -5.58 18.20 -6.53
C LEU A 65 -6.84 17.34 -6.51
N SER A 66 -7.09 16.56 -7.57
CA SER A 66 -8.28 15.72 -7.69
C SER A 66 -8.06 14.36 -7.03
N VAL A 67 -6.92 13.73 -7.30
CA VAL A 67 -6.57 12.42 -6.76
C VAL A 67 -5.20 12.50 -6.10
N THR A 68 -5.17 12.38 -4.78
CA THR A 68 -3.95 12.49 -3.97
C THR A 68 -3.38 11.14 -3.58
N LYS A 69 -4.25 10.12 -3.46
CA LYS A 69 -3.89 8.80 -2.96
C LYS A 69 -4.64 7.70 -3.71
N LEU A 70 -3.92 6.63 -4.07
CA LEU A 70 -4.46 5.39 -4.59
C LEU A 70 -4.35 4.32 -3.50
N ILE A 71 -5.48 3.69 -3.21
CA ILE A 71 -5.59 2.54 -2.31
C ILE A 71 -5.94 1.34 -3.17
N TYR A 72 -4.99 0.40 -3.29
CA TYR A 72 -5.20 -0.84 -4.01
C TYR A 72 -5.41 -1.97 -3.01
N CYS A 73 -6.59 -2.60 -3.08
CA CYS A 73 -6.91 -3.73 -2.25
C CYS A 73 -6.85 -5.02 -3.08
N SER A 74 -6.12 -6.02 -2.58
CA SER A 74 -6.03 -7.38 -3.14
C SER A 74 -6.46 -8.44 -2.13
N ARG A 75 -6.70 -9.68 -2.58
CA ARG A 75 -7.09 -10.76 -1.66
C ARG A 75 -5.87 -11.32 -0.93
N THR A 76 -4.84 -11.68 -1.70
CA THR A 76 -3.72 -12.49 -1.20
C THR A 76 -2.40 -11.72 -1.22
N VAL A 77 -1.46 -12.10 -0.35
CA VAL A 77 -0.12 -11.49 -0.30
C VAL A 77 0.66 -11.65 -1.62
N PRO A 78 0.63 -12.81 -2.31
CA PRO A 78 1.31 -12.93 -3.59
C PRO A 78 0.73 -12.01 -4.68
N GLU A 79 -0.56 -11.69 -4.66
CA GLU A 79 -1.12 -10.69 -5.58
C GLU A 79 -0.61 -9.29 -5.25
N ILE A 80 -0.55 -8.93 -3.96
CA ILE A 80 0.00 -7.65 -3.50
C ILE A 80 1.45 -7.48 -3.97
N GLU A 81 2.27 -8.52 -3.83
CA GLU A 81 3.66 -8.51 -4.31
C GLU A 81 3.73 -8.29 -5.82
N LYS A 82 2.91 -8.98 -6.62
CA LYS A 82 2.84 -8.76 -8.07
C LYS A 82 2.43 -7.33 -8.42
N VAL A 83 1.49 -6.74 -7.71
CA VAL A 83 1.06 -5.34 -7.92
C VAL A 83 2.23 -4.38 -7.68
N LEU A 84 3.03 -4.61 -6.62
CA LEU A 84 4.20 -3.78 -6.33
C LEU A 84 5.32 -3.97 -7.37
N GLU A 85 5.53 -5.18 -7.86
CA GLU A 85 6.48 -5.43 -8.95
C GLU A 85 6.10 -4.68 -10.22
N GLU A 86 4.81 -4.71 -10.60
CA GLU A 86 4.30 -3.94 -11.73
C GLU A 86 4.42 -2.42 -11.49
N LEU A 87 4.18 -1.97 -10.26
CA LEU A 87 4.36 -0.56 -9.89
C LEU A 87 5.83 -0.14 -9.98
N LYS A 88 6.77 -0.98 -9.50
CA LYS A 88 8.22 -0.75 -9.63
C LYS A 88 8.63 -0.63 -11.10
N LYS A 89 8.19 -1.56 -11.95
CA LYS A 89 8.44 -1.50 -13.41
C LYS A 89 7.92 -0.21 -14.02
N LEU A 90 6.72 0.23 -13.63
CA LEU A 90 6.15 1.49 -14.08
C LEU A 90 7.01 2.69 -13.66
N MET A 91 7.44 2.77 -12.41
CA MET A 91 8.28 3.87 -11.93
C MET A 91 9.64 3.91 -12.64
N THR A 92 10.29 2.76 -12.84
CA THR A 92 11.53 2.66 -13.64
C THR A 92 11.30 3.09 -15.09
N TYR A 93 10.15 2.75 -15.68
CA TYR A 93 9.80 3.21 -17.02
C TYR A 93 9.64 4.73 -17.09
N TYR A 94 9.00 5.34 -16.08
CA TYR A 94 8.92 6.80 -15.98
C TYR A 94 10.29 7.45 -15.86
N GLU A 95 11.18 6.89 -15.03
CA GLU A 95 12.55 7.38 -14.87
C GLU A 95 13.33 7.34 -16.19
N LYS A 96 13.23 6.23 -16.93
CA LYS A 96 13.86 6.09 -18.25
C LYS A 96 13.33 7.11 -19.27
N GLU A 97 12.03 7.37 -19.27
CA GLU A 97 11.39 8.23 -20.28
C GLU A 97 11.43 9.74 -19.96
N ARG A 98 11.45 10.11 -18.68
CA ARG A 98 11.44 11.51 -18.23
C ARG A 98 12.77 11.97 -17.62
N GLY A 99 13.72 11.05 -17.42
CA GLY A 99 14.98 11.30 -16.73
C GLY A 99 14.86 11.41 -15.21
N GLN A 100 13.65 11.29 -14.65
CA GLN A 100 13.38 11.33 -13.22
C GLN A 100 12.13 10.51 -12.89
N ALA A 101 12.21 9.71 -11.83
CA ALA A 101 11.06 9.01 -11.28
C ALA A 101 10.03 10.01 -10.69
N PRO A 102 8.72 9.71 -10.75
CA PRO A 102 7.72 10.50 -10.06
C PRO A 102 8.05 10.57 -8.56
N LYS A 103 7.92 11.75 -7.95
CA LYS A 103 8.09 11.93 -6.51
C LYS A 103 6.89 11.35 -5.75
N MET A 104 6.75 10.03 -5.81
CA MET A 104 5.64 9.29 -5.22
C MET A 104 6.17 8.18 -4.35
N VAL A 105 5.50 7.95 -3.22
CA VAL A 105 5.79 6.82 -2.34
C VAL A 105 4.72 5.75 -2.54
N GLY A 106 5.17 4.57 -2.97
CA GLY A 106 4.37 3.35 -3.05
C GLY A 106 4.72 2.44 -1.87
N LEU A 107 3.72 1.99 -1.13
CA LEU A 107 3.93 1.20 0.09
C LEU A 107 3.00 -0.01 0.13
N VAL A 108 3.52 -1.11 0.66
CA VAL A 108 2.70 -2.25 1.08
C VAL A 108 2.38 -2.24 2.56
N LEU A 109 1.13 -2.57 2.88
CA LEU A 109 0.73 -2.89 4.25
C LEU A 109 0.28 -4.34 4.34
N SER A 110 0.84 -5.05 5.32
CA SER A 110 0.48 -6.43 5.64
C SER A 110 0.41 -6.66 7.16
N SER A 111 0.32 -7.92 7.56
CA SER A 111 0.26 -8.30 8.97
C SER A 111 1.61 -8.16 9.67
N ARG A 112 1.59 -8.08 11.00
CA ARG A 112 2.82 -8.16 11.81
C ARG A 112 3.62 -9.43 11.52
N LYS A 113 2.94 -10.56 11.27
CA LYS A 113 3.58 -11.82 10.88
C LYS A 113 4.47 -11.69 9.65
N ASN A 114 4.07 -10.87 8.68
CA ASN A 114 4.80 -10.73 7.42
C ASN A 114 5.87 -9.63 7.45
N MET A 115 5.89 -8.76 8.47
CA MET A 115 6.79 -7.59 8.55
C MET A 115 7.65 -7.57 9.82
N CYS A 116 7.48 -8.53 10.74
CA CYS A 116 8.24 -8.58 11.99
C CYS A 116 9.66 -9.09 11.75
N ILE A 117 10.65 -8.31 12.21
CA ILE A 117 12.08 -8.67 12.19
C ILE A 117 12.64 -9.03 13.57
N HIS A 118 11.80 -8.98 14.62
CA HIS A 118 12.25 -9.33 15.98
C HIS A 118 12.54 -10.83 16.09
N PRO A 119 13.77 -11.26 16.48
CA PRO A 119 14.26 -12.62 16.28
C PRO A 119 13.50 -13.71 17.03
N GLN A 120 12.81 -13.36 18.12
CA GLN A 120 11.97 -14.30 18.87
C GLN A 120 10.54 -14.36 18.33
N VAL A 121 10.03 -13.25 17.77
CA VAL A 121 8.62 -13.11 17.37
C VAL A 121 8.44 -13.53 15.92
N SER A 122 9.41 -13.24 15.05
CA SER A 122 9.38 -13.57 13.62
C SER A 122 9.37 -15.07 13.33
N LYS A 123 9.77 -15.91 14.30
CA LYS A 123 9.77 -17.37 14.19
C LYS A 123 8.38 -17.99 14.33
N GLU A 124 7.43 -17.25 14.89
CA GLU A 124 6.08 -17.74 15.16
C GLU A 124 5.27 -17.84 13.87
N ARG A 125 4.53 -18.94 13.70
CA ARG A 125 3.74 -19.21 12.48
C ARG A 125 2.32 -18.66 12.55
N ASP A 126 1.76 -18.50 13.74
CA ASP A 126 0.40 -18.01 13.95
C ASP A 126 0.41 -16.48 14.14
N GLY A 127 -0.39 -15.78 13.33
CA GLY A 127 -0.55 -14.34 13.43
C GLY A 127 -1.05 -13.87 14.80
N LYS A 128 -1.93 -14.64 15.46
CA LYS A 128 -2.45 -14.28 16.79
C LYS A 128 -1.34 -14.31 17.85
N ILE A 129 -0.44 -15.29 17.75
CA ILE A 129 0.70 -15.41 18.67
C ILE A 129 1.68 -14.28 18.41
N VAL A 130 1.98 -13.97 17.14
CA VAL A 130 2.81 -12.82 16.76
C VAL A 130 2.23 -11.52 17.34
N ASP A 131 0.92 -11.32 17.21
CA ASP A 131 0.24 -10.12 17.73
C ASP A 131 0.32 -10.02 19.25
N GLY A 132 0.07 -11.11 19.97
CA GLY A 132 0.16 -11.15 21.42
C GLY A 132 1.58 -10.91 21.93
N ARG A 133 2.58 -11.55 21.32
CA ARG A 133 4.01 -11.35 21.65
C ARG A 133 4.46 -9.91 21.34
N CYS A 134 4.11 -9.39 20.18
CA CYS A 134 4.40 -8.00 19.83
C CYS A 134 3.78 -7.03 20.84
N HIS A 135 2.51 -7.24 21.20
CA HIS A 135 1.84 -6.41 22.20
C HIS A 135 2.53 -6.49 23.57
N SER A 136 2.96 -7.68 24.01
CA SER A 136 3.68 -7.85 25.27
C SER A 136 5.02 -7.12 25.35
N LEU A 137 5.60 -6.73 24.21
CA LEU A 137 6.88 -6.01 24.12
C LEU A 137 6.72 -4.51 23.81
N THR A 138 5.54 -4.08 23.33
CA THR A 138 5.32 -2.72 22.81
C THR A 138 4.20 -1.96 23.51
N ALA A 139 3.45 -2.61 24.40
CA ALA A 139 2.38 -1.95 25.13
C ALA A 139 2.92 -0.83 26.02
N SER A 140 2.18 0.29 26.07
CA SER A 140 2.60 1.50 26.80
C SER A 140 2.95 1.23 28.27
N TYR A 141 2.16 0.38 28.95
CA TYR A 141 2.41 0.01 30.35
C TYR A 141 3.66 -0.87 30.54
N VAL A 142 4.08 -1.62 29.51
CA VAL A 142 5.32 -2.42 29.56
C VAL A 142 6.53 -1.50 29.39
N ARG A 143 6.46 -0.58 28.42
CA ARG A 143 7.49 0.43 28.17
C ARG A 143 7.69 1.36 29.36
N GLU A 144 6.61 1.80 29.98
CA GLU A 144 6.68 2.63 31.19
C GLU A 144 7.36 1.89 32.34
N ARG A 145 7.06 0.59 32.53
CA ARG A 145 7.74 -0.21 33.56
C ARG A 145 9.21 -0.44 33.25
N HIS A 146 9.58 -0.65 31.98
CA HIS A 146 10.97 -0.78 31.57
C HIS A 146 11.81 0.45 31.95
N ASN A 147 11.23 1.66 31.90
CA ASN A 147 11.92 2.88 32.36
C ASN A 147 12.30 2.87 33.84
N TYR A 148 11.66 2.03 34.67
CA TYR A 148 11.98 1.87 36.09
C TYR A 148 12.75 0.57 36.38
N ASP A 149 12.67 -0.42 35.49
CA ASP A 149 13.27 -1.74 35.63
C ASP A 149 13.74 -2.26 34.26
N ASP A 150 15.04 -2.12 34.00
CA ASP A 150 15.71 -2.53 32.76
C ASP A 150 15.61 -4.04 32.48
N SER A 151 15.20 -4.86 33.47
CA SER A 151 15.04 -6.31 33.29
C SER A 151 13.79 -6.69 32.47
N ILE A 152 12.83 -5.77 32.32
CA ILE A 152 11.60 -6.01 31.58
C ILE A 152 11.89 -5.95 30.08
N PRO A 153 11.60 -7.01 29.29
CA PRO A 153 11.92 -7.01 27.88
C PRO A 153 11.00 -6.08 27.08
N ILE A 154 11.60 -5.29 26.19
CA ILE A 154 10.93 -4.42 25.23
C ILE A 154 11.43 -4.69 23.81
N CYS A 155 10.69 -4.21 22.80
CA CYS A 155 11.10 -4.36 21.40
C CYS A 155 12.05 -3.23 20.99
N SER A 156 13.36 -3.52 20.87
CA SER A 156 14.37 -2.55 20.44
C SER A 156 14.03 -1.85 19.12
N PHE A 157 13.48 -2.59 18.15
CA PHE A 157 13.09 -2.04 16.85
C PHE A 157 11.93 -1.03 16.96
N TYR A 158 11.01 -1.25 17.90
CA TYR A 158 9.91 -0.32 18.10
C TYR A 158 10.39 0.95 18.79
N GLU A 159 11.21 0.82 19.84
CA GLU A 159 11.79 1.99 20.50
C GLU A 159 12.64 2.84 19.54
N GLY A 160 13.49 2.20 18.73
CA GLY A 160 14.29 2.92 17.73
C GLY A 160 13.42 3.71 16.75
N PHE A 161 12.31 3.10 16.30
CA PHE A 161 11.33 3.79 15.45
C PHE A 161 10.59 4.92 16.19
N ASP A 162 10.27 4.73 17.48
CA ASP A 162 9.53 5.72 18.27
C ASP A 162 10.34 6.99 18.53
N ILE A 163 11.65 6.84 18.71
CA ILE A 163 12.60 7.94 18.98
C ILE A 163 12.93 8.72 17.70
N GLU A 164 13.35 8.03 16.64
CA GLU A 164 13.90 8.69 15.44
C GLU A 164 12.99 8.54 14.21
N GLY A 165 12.29 7.42 14.10
CA GLY A 165 11.57 7.04 12.88
C GLY A 165 10.31 7.86 12.58
N ARG A 166 9.76 8.58 13.57
CA ARG A 166 8.57 9.44 13.37
C ARG A 166 8.89 10.74 12.63
N GLU A 167 10.12 11.22 12.71
CA GLU A 167 10.52 12.48 12.05
C GLU A 167 11.02 12.26 10.62
N VAL A 168 11.37 11.01 10.28
CA VAL A 168 11.95 10.67 8.98
C VAL A 168 10.87 10.25 8.00
N GLN A 169 10.79 10.95 6.87
CA GLN A 169 9.96 10.57 5.73
C GLN A 169 10.71 9.58 4.85
N LEU A 170 10.03 8.53 4.37
CA LEU A 170 10.60 7.66 3.34
C LEU A 170 10.83 8.44 2.06
N GLU A 171 11.97 8.20 1.43
CA GLU A 171 12.30 8.76 0.13
C GLU A 171 11.30 8.29 -0.93
N PRO A 172 11.09 9.07 -2.01
CA PRO A 172 10.25 8.63 -3.13
C PRO A 172 10.73 7.30 -3.70
N GLY A 173 9.82 6.33 -3.79
CA GLY A 173 10.15 4.96 -4.15
C GLY A 173 8.99 4.01 -3.91
N VAL A 174 9.11 2.79 -4.40
CA VAL A 174 8.13 1.72 -4.18
C VAL A 174 8.75 0.68 -3.26
N TYR A 175 8.15 0.52 -2.09
CA TYR A 175 8.66 -0.34 -1.04
C TYR A 175 7.84 -1.62 -0.94
N SER A 176 8.50 -2.74 -1.22
CA SER A 176 7.99 -4.10 -1.03
C SER A 176 8.07 -4.54 0.45
N LEU A 177 7.50 -5.71 0.76
CA LEU A 177 7.56 -6.25 2.12
C LEU A 177 9.00 -6.51 2.55
N ASP A 178 9.83 -6.99 1.63
CA ASP A 178 11.22 -7.30 1.91
C ASP A 178 12.07 -6.03 1.95
N ASP A 179 11.83 -5.06 1.06
CA ASP A 179 12.50 -3.76 1.09
C ASP A 179 12.29 -3.06 2.45
N LEU A 180 11.06 -3.10 2.99
CA LEU A 180 10.75 -2.51 4.29
C LEU A 180 11.44 -3.23 5.45
N LYS A 181 11.59 -4.57 5.37
CA LYS A 181 12.32 -5.34 6.38
C LYS A 181 13.80 -5.00 6.35
N GLU A 182 14.40 -4.94 5.16
CA GLU A 182 15.80 -4.55 4.96
C GLU A 182 16.04 -3.15 5.51
N TYR A 183 15.20 -2.18 5.11
CA TYR A 183 15.27 -0.81 5.60
C TYR A 183 15.15 -0.71 7.13
N GLY A 184 14.19 -1.45 7.71
CA GLY A 184 14.03 -1.49 9.16
C GLY A 184 15.19 -2.19 9.87
N GLN A 185 15.82 -3.19 9.25
CA GLN A 185 16.96 -3.89 9.80
C GLN A 185 18.23 -3.00 9.79
N GLU A 186 18.46 -2.26 8.71
CA GLU A 186 19.59 -1.32 8.59
C GLU A 186 19.51 -0.16 9.60
N ARG A 187 18.30 0.36 9.85
CA ARG A 187 18.07 1.49 10.77
C ARG A 187 17.64 1.09 12.17
N ASN A 188 17.54 -0.22 12.45
CA ASN A 188 17.00 -0.75 13.70
C ASN A 188 15.59 -0.19 14.03
N TRP A 189 14.73 -0.08 13.01
CA TRP A 189 13.35 0.39 13.13
C TRP A 189 12.37 -0.73 12.82
N CYS A 190 11.20 -0.71 13.48
CA CYS A 190 10.17 -1.70 13.23
C CYS A 190 9.49 -1.46 11.87
N PRO A 191 9.61 -2.38 10.89
CA PRO A 191 9.04 -2.20 9.55
C PRO A 191 7.51 -2.05 9.58
N TYR A 192 6.84 -2.77 10.49
CA TYR A 192 5.39 -2.72 10.63
C TYR A 192 4.89 -1.32 11.05
N PHE A 193 5.56 -0.70 12.03
CA PHE A 193 5.17 0.63 12.50
C PHE A 193 5.64 1.72 11.54
N LEU A 194 6.80 1.56 10.90
CA LEU A 194 7.26 2.43 9.82
C LEU A 194 6.25 2.48 8.67
N ALA A 195 5.84 1.31 8.17
CA ALA A 195 4.83 1.21 7.12
C ALA A 195 3.55 1.92 7.55
N ARG A 196 3.03 1.58 8.74
CA ARG A 196 1.80 2.15 9.30
C ARG A 196 1.85 3.68 9.46
N TYR A 197 3.00 4.25 9.82
CA TYR A 197 3.18 5.68 9.91
C TYR A 197 3.27 6.34 8.53
N THR A 198 3.98 5.70 7.61
CA THR A 198 4.21 6.23 6.27
C THR A 198 2.97 6.22 5.39
N ILE A 199 1.96 5.41 5.71
CA ILE A 199 0.70 5.39 4.94
C ILE A 199 0.07 6.79 4.84
N LEU A 200 0.23 7.63 5.87
CA LEU A 200 -0.31 8.99 5.90
C LEU A 200 0.25 9.84 4.77
N HIS A 201 1.53 9.64 4.44
CA HIS A 201 2.28 10.40 3.45
C HIS A 201 2.44 9.67 2.11
N ALA A 202 2.08 8.40 2.03
CA ALA A 202 2.18 7.61 0.80
C ALA A 202 1.15 8.03 -0.24
N ASN A 203 1.52 7.95 -1.52
CA ASN A 203 0.60 8.20 -2.64
C ASN A 203 -0.10 6.92 -3.08
N ILE A 204 0.57 5.78 -2.99
CA ILE A 204 0.03 4.50 -3.43
C ILE A 204 0.19 3.51 -2.30
N VAL A 205 -0.91 2.91 -1.86
CA VAL A 205 -0.93 1.96 -0.76
C VAL A 205 -1.58 0.68 -1.23
N VAL A 206 -0.87 -0.44 -1.09
CA VAL A 206 -1.36 -1.77 -1.48
C VAL A 206 -1.53 -2.64 -0.23
N TYR A 207 -2.73 -3.14 0.03
CA TYR A 207 -2.98 -4.02 1.18
C TYR A 207 -4.17 -4.97 0.95
N SER A 208 -4.43 -5.85 1.92
CA SER A 208 -5.50 -6.85 1.80
C SER A 208 -6.88 -6.30 2.22
N TYR A 209 -7.98 -6.71 1.57
CA TYR A 209 -9.35 -6.28 1.92
C TYR A 209 -9.67 -6.42 3.42
N HIS A 210 -9.10 -7.44 4.06
CA HIS A 210 -9.30 -7.67 5.49
C HIS A 210 -8.91 -6.47 6.36
N TYR A 211 -7.96 -5.63 5.93
CA TYR A 211 -7.54 -4.44 6.67
C TYR A 211 -8.51 -3.26 6.52
N LEU A 212 -9.20 -3.15 5.38
CA LEU A 212 -10.23 -2.13 5.19
C LEU A 212 -11.50 -2.49 6.00
N LEU A 213 -11.77 -3.78 6.14
CA LEU A 213 -12.98 -4.31 6.77
C LEU A 213 -12.82 -4.64 8.27
N ASP A 214 -11.60 -4.75 8.79
CA ASP A 214 -11.36 -4.97 10.22
C ASP A 214 -11.46 -3.65 10.98
N PRO A 215 -12.44 -3.48 11.89
CA PRO A 215 -12.64 -2.23 12.64
C PRO A 215 -11.40 -1.76 13.42
N LYS A 216 -10.51 -2.68 13.84
CA LYS A 216 -9.28 -2.33 14.58
C LYS A 216 -8.26 -1.59 13.74
N ILE A 217 -8.29 -1.80 12.43
CA ILE A 217 -7.32 -1.24 11.48
C ILE A 217 -7.99 -0.22 10.57
N ALA A 218 -9.29 -0.39 10.34
CA ALA A 218 -10.15 0.56 9.66
C ALA A 218 -10.03 1.95 10.29
N ASP A 219 -9.92 2.12 11.61
CA ASP A 219 -9.76 3.46 12.21
C ASP A 219 -8.47 4.21 11.77
N VAL A 220 -7.41 3.47 11.48
CA VAL A 220 -6.15 4.05 11.00
C VAL A 220 -6.32 4.41 9.54
N VAL A 221 -6.84 3.46 8.75
CA VAL A 221 -7.00 3.57 7.31
C VAL A 221 -8.13 4.55 6.92
N SER A 222 -9.20 4.64 7.72
CA SER A 222 -10.36 5.48 7.47
C SER A 222 -10.04 6.96 7.61
N LYS A 223 -9.12 7.31 8.52
CA LYS A 223 -8.53 8.65 8.59
C LYS A 223 -7.76 9.01 7.32
N GLU A 224 -7.35 8.02 6.52
CA GLU A 224 -6.62 8.22 5.26
C GLU A 224 -7.51 8.18 4.03
N LEU A 225 -8.75 7.72 4.16
CA LEU A 225 -9.78 7.79 3.14
C LEU A 225 -10.29 9.23 3.01
N SER A 226 -9.42 10.14 2.55
CA SER A 226 -9.86 11.47 2.16
C SER A 226 -10.78 11.39 0.93
N ARG A 227 -11.59 12.43 0.72
CA ARG A 227 -12.46 12.55 -0.49
C ARG A 227 -11.69 12.56 -1.81
N SER A 228 -10.37 12.75 -1.76
CA SER A 228 -9.45 12.74 -2.90
C SER A 228 -8.71 11.40 -3.08
N SER A 229 -9.12 10.35 -2.37
CA SER A 229 -8.56 9.01 -2.50
C SER A 229 -9.36 8.18 -3.50
N VAL A 230 -8.64 7.42 -4.34
CA VAL A 230 -9.24 6.40 -5.23
C VAL A 230 -8.99 5.03 -4.62
N VAL A 231 -10.07 4.28 -4.39
CA VAL A 231 -10.01 2.92 -3.86
C VAL A 231 -10.30 1.93 -4.98
N VAL A 232 -9.39 0.97 -5.16
CA VAL A 232 -9.50 -0.09 -6.15
C VAL A 232 -9.63 -1.41 -5.43
N PHE A 233 -10.74 -2.12 -5.68
CA PHE A 233 -10.89 -3.50 -5.27
C PHE A 233 -10.58 -4.41 -6.46
N ASP A 234 -9.47 -5.13 -6.40
CA ASP A 234 -9.26 -6.22 -7.35
C ASP A 234 -10.16 -7.42 -6.99
N GLU A 235 -10.33 -8.43 -7.84
CA GLU A 235 -10.99 -9.72 -7.49
C GLU A 235 -12.22 -9.64 -6.55
N ALA A 236 -13.07 -8.64 -6.77
CA ALA A 236 -14.12 -8.20 -5.85
C ALA A 236 -15.32 -9.16 -5.75
N HIS A 237 -15.28 -10.30 -6.46
CA HIS A 237 -16.34 -11.30 -6.47
C HIS A 237 -16.63 -11.88 -5.08
N ASN A 238 -15.70 -11.76 -4.11
CA ASN A 238 -15.89 -12.22 -2.74
C ASN A 238 -16.42 -11.15 -1.77
N ILE A 239 -16.58 -9.90 -2.21
CA ILE A 239 -17.03 -8.81 -1.33
C ILE A 239 -18.45 -9.09 -0.82
N GLY A 240 -19.31 -9.71 -1.62
CA GLY A 240 -20.67 -10.12 -1.21
C GLY A 240 -20.72 -11.16 -0.08
N ASN A 241 -19.64 -11.93 0.13
CA ASN A 241 -19.53 -12.87 1.27
C ASN A 241 -19.03 -12.18 2.56
N CYS A 242 -18.55 -10.94 2.48
CA CYS A 242 -18.28 -10.14 3.67
C CYS A 242 -19.60 -9.53 4.16
N ARG A 243 -20.26 -10.20 5.11
CA ARG A 243 -21.45 -9.73 5.85
C ARG A 243 -21.23 -8.45 6.71
N SER A 244 -20.17 -7.69 6.43
CA SER A 244 -19.73 -6.53 7.20
C SER A 244 -19.03 -5.54 6.27
N VAL A 245 -19.72 -5.06 5.24
CA VAL A 245 -19.27 -3.87 4.50
C VAL A 245 -19.95 -2.67 5.12
N VAL A 246 -19.15 -1.91 5.87
CA VAL A 246 -19.51 -0.62 6.44
C VAL A 246 -19.80 0.34 5.29
N GLN A 247 -21.03 0.85 5.29
CA GLN A 247 -21.47 1.94 4.45
C GLN A 247 -20.75 3.19 4.94
N LEU A 248 -19.70 3.63 4.22
CA LEU A 248 -19.09 4.93 4.45
C LEU A 248 -20.02 5.98 3.83
N GLU A 249 -20.92 6.53 4.64
CA GLU A 249 -21.65 7.77 4.36
C GLU A 249 -20.76 9.00 4.54
#